data_AF-C7P2C0-F1
#
_entry.id   AF-C7P2C0-F1
#
_cell.length_a   1.000
_cell.length_b   1.000
_cell.length_c   1.000
_cell.angle_alpha   90.00
_cell.angle_beta   90.00
_cell.angle_gamma   90.00
#
_symmetry.space_group_name_H-M   'P 1'
#
loop_
_entity.id
_entity.type
_entity.pdbx_description
1 polymer ?
#
loop_
_entity_poly.entity_id
_entity_poly.type
_entity_poly.pdbx_seq_one_letter_code
_entity_poly.pdbx_strand_id
1 'polypeptide(L)'
;MNVTPETVRRERDWVRARADVIVPLLNETRAHLGDAFEVSVEPVDEAAYLAAVDELFADGDRAVNVAALIGLLRDLDVTDDYPGFVVDELLGRELAAMIAGNQPLRLLAEATFHYADVTTHGTPDDPAGADDLDAALAAGFQTRLPGWPWRETDSPFAVGDS
;
A
#
# COMPACT_ATOMS: atom_id res chain seq x y z
N MET A 1 15.65 8.09 -11.88
CA MET A 1 14.28 8.60 -12.15
C MET A 1 14.28 10.14 -12.26
N ASN A 2 13.39 10.70 -13.10
CA ASN A 2 13.04 12.14 -13.11
C ASN A 2 11.52 12.30 -12.95
N VAL A 3 11.06 12.92 -11.86
CA VAL A 3 9.63 13.03 -11.54
C VAL A 3 9.04 14.29 -12.15
N THR A 4 8.07 14.11 -13.04
CA THR A 4 7.35 15.17 -13.74
C THR A 4 5.84 14.90 -13.64
N PRO A 5 4.96 15.86 -13.97
CA PRO A 5 3.52 15.58 -14.03
C PRO A 5 3.14 14.43 -14.97
N GLU A 6 3.91 14.21 -16.05
CA GLU A 6 3.72 13.04 -16.93
C GLU A 6 4.13 11.73 -16.23
N THR A 7 5.25 11.74 -15.51
CA THR A 7 5.69 10.61 -14.67
C THR A 7 4.57 10.24 -13.69
N VAL A 8 4.01 11.23 -12.97
CA VAL A 8 2.93 10.99 -11.99
C VAL A 8 1.69 10.36 -12.64
N ARG A 9 1.27 10.84 -13.83
CA ARG A 9 0.14 10.25 -14.57
C ARG A 9 0.43 8.81 -14.98
N ARG A 10 1.63 8.54 -15.49
CA ARG A 10 2.05 7.19 -15.88
C ARG A 10 2.07 6.24 -14.68
N GLU A 11 2.59 6.66 -13.54
CA GLU A 11 2.60 5.80 -12.34
C GLU A 11 1.19 5.57 -11.81
N ARG A 12 0.29 6.56 -11.85
CA ARG A 12 -1.14 6.34 -11.55
C ARG A 12 -1.72 5.26 -12.46
N ASP A 13 -1.54 5.39 -13.76
CA ASP A 13 -2.11 4.46 -14.74
C ASP A 13 -1.53 3.06 -14.59
N TRP A 14 -0.25 2.96 -14.24
CA TRP A 14 0.40 1.69 -13.93
C TRP A 14 -0.20 1.04 -12.68
N VAL A 15 -0.40 1.80 -11.57
CA VAL A 15 -1.05 1.28 -10.36
C VAL A 15 -2.47 0.82 -10.66
N ARG A 16 -3.25 1.61 -11.41
CA ARG A 16 -4.61 1.22 -11.83
C ARG A 16 -4.62 -0.10 -12.61
N ALA A 17 -3.66 -0.28 -13.52
CA ALA A 17 -3.56 -1.46 -14.36
C ALA A 17 -3.18 -2.73 -13.59
N ARG A 18 -2.69 -2.62 -12.35
CA ARG A 18 -2.36 -3.74 -11.46
C ARG A 18 -3.50 -4.16 -10.54
N ALA A 19 -4.73 -3.70 -10.78
CA ALA A 19 -5.85 -4.03 -9.90
C ALA A 19 -6.06 -5.55 -9.74
N ASP A 20 -5.80 -6.32 -10.78
CA ASP A 20 -5.87 -7.79 -10.79
C ASP A 20 -4.81 -8.48 -9.91
N VAL A 21 -3.72 -7.78 -9.58
CA VAL A 21 -2.68 -8.24 -8.64
C VAL A 21 -2.95 -7.70 -7.23
N ILE A 22 -3.20 -6.40 -7.11
CA ILE A 22 -3.27 -5.71 -5.82
C ILE A 22 -4.58 -6.01 -5.06
N VAL A 23 -5.72 -6.15 -5.76
CA VAL A 23 -7.00 -6.43 -5.10
C VAL A 23 -7.03 -7.82 -4.43
N PRO A 24 -6.51 -8.89 -5.04
CA PRO A 24 -6.32 -10.15 -4.34
C PRO A 24 -5.39 -10.03 -3.12
N LEU A 25 -4.19 -9.46 -3.29
CA LEU A 25 -3.19 -9.34 -2.22
C LEU A 25 -3.69 -8.52 -1.02
N LEU A 26 -4.36 -7.39 -1.28
CA LEU A 26 -4.91 -6.57 -0.20
C LEU A 26 -6.04 -7.31 0.55
N ASN A 27 -6.86 -8.11 -0.14
CA ASN A 27 -7.94 -8.86 0.50
C ASN A 27 -7.42 -10.07 1.27
N GLU A 28 -6.37 -10.73 0.78
CA GLU A 28 -5.64 -11.76 1.54
C GLU A 28 -5.04 -11.16 2.81
N THR A 29 -4.38 -9.99 2.70
CA THR A 29 -3.87 -9.25 3.86
C THR A 29 -4.98 -8.93 4.87
N ARG A 30 -6.15 -8.49 4.41
CA ARG A 30 -7.32 -8.21 5.27
C ARG A 30 -7.84 -9.46 5.96
N ALA A 31 -7.94 -10.59 5.25
CA ALA A 31 -8.39 -11.85 5.82
C ALA A 31 -7.43 -12.34 6.91
N HIS A 32 -6.12 -12.35 6.62
CA HIS A 32 -5.09 -12.76 7.56
C HIS A 32 -5.03 -11.86 8.81
N LEU A 33 -5.11 -10.54 8.65
CA LEU A 33 -5.19 -9.62 9.79
C LEU A 33 -6.51 -9.78 10.56
N GLY A 34 -7.62 -9.99 9.86
CA GLY A 34 -8.92 -10.25 10.47
C GLY A 34 -8.88 -11.49 11.38
N ASP A 35 -8.29 -12.58 10.91
CA ASP A 35 -8.08 -13.79 11.71
C ASP A 35 -7.17 -13.52 12.90
N ALA A 36 -6.05 -12.81 12.71
CA ALA A 36 -5.08 -12.51 13.77
C ALA A 36 -5.66 -11.60 14.88
N PHE A 37 -6.59 -10.72 14.54
CA PHE A 37 -7.26 -9.81 15.48
C PHE A 37 -8.66 -10.29 15.89
N GLU A 38 -9.10 -11.46 15.43
CA GLU A 38 -10.43 -12.02 15.67
C GLU A 38 -11.58 -11.06 15.28
N VAL A 39 -11.43 -10.38 14.14
CA VAL A 39 -12.42 -9.43 13.59
C VAL A 39 -12.75 -9.73 12.13
N SER A 40 -14.02 -9.51 11.75
CA SER A 40 -14.42 -9.54 10.34
C SER A 40 -14.05 -8.22 9.68
N VAL A 41 -13.22 -8.27 8.63
CA VAL A 41 -12.86 -7.12 7.81
C VAL A 41 -13.50 -7.30 6.44
N GLU A 42 -14.33 -6.35 6.01
CA GLU A 42 -15.02 -6.45 4.73
C GLU A 42 -14.01 -6.44 3.55
N PRO A 43 -14.22 -7.30 2.54
CA PRO A 43 -13.38 -7.29 1.34
C PRO A 43 -13.64 -6.05 0.50
N VAL A 44 -12.66 -5.72 -0.33
CA VAL A 44 -12.66 -4.60 -1.27
C VAL A 44 -12.80 -5.13 -2.68
N ASP A 45 -13.63 -4.49 -3.49
CA ASP A 45 -13.71 -4.78 -4.92
C ASP A 45 -12.79 -3.87 -5.75
N GLU A 46 -12.64 -4.21 -7.03
CA GLU A 46 -11.82 -3.45 -7.97
C GLU A 46 -12.27 -1.99 -8.11
N ALA A 47 -13.59 -1.73 -8.07
CA ALA A 47 -14.12 -0.38 -8.23
C ALA A 47 -13.70 0.53 -7.06
N ALA A 48 -13.79 0.02 -5.83
CA ALA A 48 -13.33 0.73 -4.63
C ALA A 48 -11.82 0.98 -4.65
N TYR A 49 -11.03 0.00 -5.10
CA TYR A 49 -9.59 0.16 -5.30
C TYR A 49 -9.27 1.28 -6.30
N LEU A 50 -9.86 1.23 -7.50
CA LEU A 50 -9.60 2.22 -8.55
C LEU A 50 -10.02 3.63 -8.14
N ALA A 51 -11.13 3.78 -7.42
CA ALA A 51 -11.54 5.06 -6.86
C ALA A 51 -10.53 5.59 -5.85
N ALA A 52 -10.02 4.74 -4.96
CA ALA A 52 -9.00 5.13 -3.99
C ALA A 52 -7.66 5.51 -4.66
N VAL A 53 -7.29 4.85 -5.77
CA VAL A 53 -6.14 5.25 -6.58
C VAL A 53 -6.35 6.65 -7.16
N ASP A 54 -7.51 6.93 -7.74
CA ASP A 54 -7.80 8.26 -8.30
C ASP A 54 -7.78 9.37 -7.24
N GLU A 55 -8.37 9.10 -6.07
CA GLU A 55 -8.32 10.02 -4.92
C GLU A 55 -6.89 10.27 -4.44
N LEU A 56 -6.08 9.22 -4.33
CA LEU A 56 -4.69 9.30 -3.91
C LEU A 56 -3.88 10.23 -4.85
N PHE A 57 -4.06 10.05 -6.16
CA PHE A 57 -3.34 10.81 -7.17
C PHE A 57 -3.95 12.20 -7.46
N ALA A 58 -5.12 12.52 -6.91
CA ALA A 58 -5.68 13.86 -6.94
C ALA A 58 -5.02 14.82 -5.92
N ASP A 59 -4.44 14.29 -4.84
CA ASP A 59 -3.61 15.04 -3.88
C ASP A 59 -2.18 15.20 -4.46
N GLY A 60 -1.91 16.33 -5.14
CA GLY A 60 -0.68 16.53 -5.91
C GLY A 60 0.62 16.39 -5.11
N ASP A 61 0.65 16.89 -3.88
CA ASP A 61 1.84 16.81 -3.00
C ASP A 61 2.09 15.37 -2.55
N ARG A 62 1.03 14.59 -2.33
CA ARG A 62 1.17 13.16 -2.05
C ARG A 62 1.52 12.36 -3.30
N ALA A 63 0.84 12.63 -4.41
CA ALA A 63 0.96 11.93 -5.67
C ALA A 63 2.39 11.96 -6.23
N VAL A 64 3.09 13.10 -6.11
CA VAL A 64 4.48 13.22 -6.58
C VAL A 64 5.43 12.31 -5.79
N ASN A 65 5.23 12.17 -4.48
CA ASN A 65 6.06 11.33 -3.63
C ASN A 65 5.75 9.84 -3.82
N VAL A 66 4.47 9.49 -3.88
CA VAL A 66 4.01 8.12 -4.17
C VAL A 66 4.53 7.65 -5.53
N ALA A 67 4.41 8.47 -6.57
CA ALA A 67 4.93 8.15 -7.90
C ALA A 67 6.46 7.95 -7.90
N ALA A 68 7.18 8.73 -7.10
CA ALA A 68 8.62 8.58 -6.97
C ALA A 68 9.00 7.24 -6.33
N LEU A 69 8.35 6.88 -5.22
CA LEU A 69 8.59 5.61 -4.52
C LEU A 69 8.24 4.40 -5.39
N ILE A 70 7.09 4.44 -6.08
CA ILE A 70 6.67 3.38 -7.00
C ILE A 70 7.75 3.13 -8.05
N GLY A 71 8.14 4.15 -8.81
CA GLY A 71 9.10 3.90 -9.88
C GLY A 71 10.55 3.72 -9.39
N LEU A 72 10.89 4.10 -8.16
CA LEU A 72 12.16 3.68 -7.55
C LEU A 72 12.13 2.18 -7.26
N LEU A 73 11.10 1.67 -6.58
CA LEU A 73 10.96 0.25 -6.26
C LEU A 73 10.92 -0.63 -7.51
N ARG A 74 10.21 -0.21 -8.56
CA ARG A 74 10.13 -0.93 -9.84
C ARG A 74 11.48 -1.18 -10.51
N ASP A 75 12.42 -0.25 -10.33
CA ASP A 75 13.74 -0.29 -10.97
C ASP A 75 14.84 -0.74 -9.98
N LEU A 76 14.50 -0.89 -8.69
CA LEU A 76 15.45 -1.20 -7.63
C LEU A 76 15.75 -2.69 -7.64
N ASP A 77 17.04 -3.01 -7.70
CA ASP A 77 17.51 -4.38 -7.76
C ASP A 77 18.83 -4.56 -6.99
N VAL A 78 19.05 -5.76 -6.47
CA VAL A 78 20.29 -6.17 -5.83
C VAL A 78 20.62 -7.59 -6.24
N THR A 79 21.90 -7.88 -6.42
CA THR A 79 22.36 -9.20 -6.84
C THR A 79 21.90 -10.28 -5.86
N ASP A 80 21.26 -11.32 -6.42
CA ASP A 80 20.73 -12.49 -5.72
C ASP A 80 19.75 -12.15 -4.59
N ASP A 81 19.07 -11.00 -4.69
CA ASP A 81 18.12 -10.53 -3.67
C ASP A 81 18.70 -10.64 -2.25
N TYR A 82 19.90 -10.08 -2.08
CA TYR A 82 20.71 -10.29 -0.89
C TYR A 82 19.95 -9.88 0.39
N PRO A 83 19.67 -10.78 1.36
CA PRO A 83 18.79 -10.49 2.50
C PRO A 83 19.28 -9.42 3.49
N GLY A 84 20.49 -8.89 3.30
CA GLY A 84 21.01 -7.74 4.06
C GLY A 84 20.82 -6.40 3.34
N PHE A 85 20.29 -6.41 2.12
CA PHE A 85 19.79 -5.24 1.42
C PHE A 85 18.37 -4.98 1.91
N VAL A 86 18.09 -3.74 2.32
CA VAL A 86 16.84 -3.37 3.00
C VAL A 86 16.32 -2.02 2.50
N VAL A 87 16.79 -1.57 1.35
CA VAL A 87 16.43 -0.24 0.84
C VAL A 87 15.04 -0.28 0.21
N ASP A 88 14.75 -1.34 -0.52
CA ASP A 88 13.42 -1.76 -0.93
C ASP A 88 12.43 -1.80 0.25
N GLU A 89 12.78 -2.43 1.36
CA GLU A 89 11.98 -2.48 2.59
C GLU A 89 11.68 -1.08 3.17
N LEU A 90 12.70 -0.22 3.20
CA LEU A 90 12.55 1.16 3.66
C LEU A 90 11.60 1.96 2.75
N LEU A 91 11.69 1.74 1.43
CA LEU A 91 10.88 2.42 0.43
C LEU A 91 9.43 1.87 0.40
N GLY A 92 9.27 0.55 0.50
CA GLY A 92 7.98 -0.15 0.55
C GLY A 92 7.19 0.27 1.78
N ARG A 93 7.82 0.25 2.95
CA ARG A 93 7.21 0.74 4.20
C ARG A 93 6.75 2.19 4.09
N GLU A 94 7.59 3.07 3.54
CA GLU A 94 7.23 4.49 3.37
C GLU A 94 6.12 4.67 2.32
N LEU A 95 6.12 3.88 1.25
CA LEU A 95 5.06 3.89 0.24
C LEU A 95 3.71 3.52 0.85
N ALA A 96 3.64 2.42 1.61
CA ALA A 96 2.43 2.01 2.32
C ALA A 96 1.92 3.13 3.24
N ALA A 97 2.83 3.75 4.01
CA ALA A 97 2.55 4.86 4.90
C ALA A 97 1.91 6.06 4.16
N MET A 98 2.50 6.47 3.03
CA MET A 98 2.01 7.60 2.23
C MET A 98 0.65 7.34 1.59
N ILE A 99 0.41 6.11 1.10
CA ILE A 99 -0.88 5.70 0.54
C ILE A 99 -1.98 5.80 1.62
N ALA A 100 -1.72 5.25 2.81
CA ALA A 100 -2.66 5.23 3.92
C ALA A 100 -3.00 6.63 4.45
N GLY A 101 -2.02 7.53 4.48
CA GLY A 101 -2.20 8.94 4.80
C GLY A 101 -1.61 9.35 6.15
N ASN A 102 -2.40 10.03 6.99
CA ASN A 102 -1.92 10.56 8.27
C ASN A 102 -2.10 9.55 9.40
N GLN A 103 -1.57 9.89 10.58
CA GLN A 103 -1.84 9.10 11.78
C GLN A 103 -3.35 9.06 12.10
N PRO A 104 -3.88 7.91 12.56
CA PRO A 104 -3.15 6.69 12.93
C PRO A 104 -2.86 5.72 11.76
N LEU A 105 -3.49 5.92 10.59
CA LEU A 105 -3.41 4.99 9.45
C LEU A 105 -1.99 4.85 8.91
N ARG A 106 -1.20 5.92 8.96
CA ARG A 106 0.21 5.87 8.56
C ARG A 106 0.98 4.75 9.27
N LEU A 107 0.99 4.76 10.60
CA LEU A 107 1.74 3.77 11.39
C LEU A 107 1.18 2.36 11.20
N LEU A 108 -0.15 2.23 11.07
CA LEU A 108 -0.77 0.94 10.82
C LEU A 108 -0.35 0.36 9.47
N ALA A 109 -0.20 1.20 8.43
CA ALA A 109 0.26 0.75 7.12
C ALA A 109 1.74 0.38 7.12
N GLU A 110 2.59 1.13 7.85
CA GLU A 110 4.00 0.76 8.04
C GLU A 110 4.14 -0.63 8.68
N ALA A 111 3.29 -0.96 9.67
CA ALA A 111 3.28 -2.28 10.30
C ALA A 111 2.65 -3.36 9.38
N THR A 112 1.58 -3.02 8.67
CA THR A 112 0.91 -3.92 7.73
C THR A 112 1.83 -4.31 6.58
N PHE A 113 2.68 -3.40 6.11
CA PHE A 113 3.62 -3.66 5.03
C PHE A 113 4.48 -4.89 5.34
N HIS A 114 5.17 -4.92 6.47
CA HIS A 114 5.99 -6.08 6.86
C HIS A 114 5.17 -7.37 7.07
N TYR A 115 3.87 -7.26 7.33
CA TYR A 115 2.99 -8.42 7.40
C TYR A 115 2.62 -8.94 6.00
N ALA A 116 2.28 -8.05 5.08
CA ALA A 116 1.96 -8.38 3.69
C ALA A 116 3.18 -8.90 2.92
N ASP A 117 4.35 -8.31 3.18
CA ASP A 117 5.62 -8.64 2.55
C ASP A 117 6.00 -10.13 2.76
N VAL A 118 5.87 -10.65 3.98
CA VAL A 118 6.13 -12.07 4.29
C VAL A 118 5.33 -13.04 3.40
N THR A 119 4.16 -12.61 2.89
CA THR A 119 3.28 -13.42 2.03
C THR A 119 3.37 -13.06 0.55
N THR A 120 4.09 -12.00 0.19
CA THR A 120 4.28 -11.55 -1.18
C THR A 120 5.61 -12.11 -1.68
N HIS A 121 5.61 -12.74 -2.85
CA HIS A 121 6.83 -13.35 -3.39
C HIS A 121 6.97 -12.96 -4.86
N GLY A 122 8.13 -12.39 -5.19
CA GLY A 122 8.56 -12.22 -6.57
C GLY A 122 8.95 -13.54 -7.23
N THR A 123 9.21 -13.48 -8.53
CA THR A 123 9.91 -14.55 -9.26
C THR A 123 11.42 -14.27 -9.27
N PRO A 124 12.27 -15.28 -9.53
CA PRO A 124 13.73 -15.08 -9.56
C PRO A 124 14.24 -14.07 -10.59
N ASP A 125 13.40 -13.69 -11.57
CA ASP A 125 13.74 -12.72 -12.63
C ASP A 125 13.19 -11.31 -12.32
N ASP A 126 12.43 -11.15 -11.23
CA ASP A 126 11.90 -9.85 -10.82
C ASP A 126 12.97 -9.01 -10.08
N PRO A 127 12.96 -7.68 -10.23
CA PRO A 127 13.80 -6.81 -9.42
C PRO A 127 13.51 -6.97 -7.93
N ALA A 128 14.52 -6.87 -7.07
CA ALA A 128 14.36 -6.98 -5.62
C ALA A 128 13.27 -6.05 -5.04
N GLY A 129 13.04 -4.86 -5.60
CA GLY A 129 11.98 -3.97 -5.11
C GLY A 129 10.56 -4.28 -5.61
N ALA A 130 10.36 -5.30 -6.44
CA ALA A 130 9.11 -5.52 -7.14
C ALA A 130 8.00 -6.15 -6.27
N ASP A 131 8.35 -7.11 -5.42
CA ASP A 131 7.43 -7.71 -4.46
C ASP A 131 7.15 -6.77 -3.28
N ASP A 132 8.17 -6.08 -2.78
CA ASP A 132 8.03 -5.01 -1.80
C ASP A 132 7.06 -3.90 -2.27
N LEU A 133 7.09 -3.58 -3.56
CA LEU A 133 6.13 -2.64 -4.17
C LEU A 133 4.70 -3.16 -4.10
N ASP A 134 4.46 -4.42 -4.45
CA ASP A 134 3.13 -5.00 -4.40
C ASP A 134 2.63 -5.13 -2.96
N ALA A 135 3.49 -5.54 -2.03
CA ALA A 135 3.21 -5.58 -0.61
C ALA A 135 2.86 -4.19 -0.05
N ALA A 136 3.61 -3.15 -0.45
CA ALA A 136 3.36 -1.77 -0.05
C ALA A 136 2.03 -1.23 -0.60
N LEU A 137 1.70 -1.54 -1.85
CA LEU A 137 0.41 -1.17 -2.45
C LEU A 137 -0.73 -1.87 -1.70
N ALA A 138 -0.63 -3.18 -1.45
CA ALA A 138 -1.63 -3.94 -0.70
C ALA A 138 -1.82 -3.38 0.72
N ALA A 139 -0.73 -3.20 1.46
CA ALA A 139 -0.74 -2.67 2.82
C ALA A 139 -1.28 -1.24 2.91
N GLY A 140 -0.85 -0.37 2.00
CA GLY A 140 -1.30 1.01 1.94
C GLY A 140 -2.81 1.12 1.66
N PHE A 141 -3.28 0.45 0.60
CA PHE A 141 -4.69 0.51 0.21
C PHE A 141 -5.61 -0.20 1.20
N GLN A 142 -5.23 -1.36 1.75
CA GLN A 142 -6.07 -2.03 2.75
C GLN A 142 -6.24 -1.14 4.00
N THR A 143 -5.18 -0.43 4.40
CA THR A 143 -5.23 0.45 5.56
C THR A 143 -6.02 1.72 5.27
N ARG A 144 -6.00 2.22 4.02
CA ARG A 144 -6.78 3.40 3.59
C ARG A 144 -8.27 3.11 3.48
N LEU A 145 -8.64 1.99 2.87
CA LEU A 145 -10.02 1.67 2.50
C LEU A 145 -10.89 1.31 3.71
N PRO A 146 -12.21 1.59 3.68
CA PRO A 146 -13.16 1.26 4.76
C PRO A 146 -13.29 -0.26 4.95
N GLY A 147 -14.00 -0.71 5.99
CA GLY A 147 -14.30 -2.13 6.25
C GLY A 147 -13.73 -2.68 7.56
N TRP A 148 -12.89 -1.91 8.26
CA TRP A 148 -12.44 -2.22 9.62
C TRP A 148 -13.48 -1.72 10.63
N PRO A 149 -14.04 -2.56 11.51
CA PRO A 149 -15.17 -2.16 12.38
C PRO A 149 -14.91 -0.91 13.22
N TRP A 150 -13.69 -0.71 13.72
CA TRP A 150 -13.34 0.46 14.53
C TRP A 150 -13.36 1.80 13.77
N ARG A 151 -13.38 1.76 12.43
CA ARG A 151 -13.45 2.93 11.55
C ARG A 151 -14.86 3.25 11.09
N GLU A 152 -15.80 2.35 11.30
CA GLU A 152 -17.19 2.49 10.84
C GLU A 152 -18.10 3.21 11.87
N THR A 153 -17.58 3.46 13.07
CA THR A 153 -18.29 4.16 14.14
C THR A 153 -17.47 5.31 14.69
N ASP A 154 -18.13 6.26 15.34
CA ASP A 154 -17.44 7.32 16.07
C ASP A 154 -16.49 6.75 17.13
N SER A 155 -15.37 7.45 17.34
CA SER A 155 -14.37 7.03 18.32
C SER A 155 -14.93 7.12 19.74
N PRO A 156 -14.89 6.05 20.55
CA PRO A 156 -15.33 6.10 21.95
C PRO A 156 -14.39 6.95 22.83
N PHE A 157 -13.27 7.42 22.27
CA PHE A 157 -12.30 8.30 22.94
C PHE A 157 -12.54 9.79 22.65
N ALA A 158 -13.55 10.14 21.85
CA ALA A 158 -13.92 11.53 21.62
C ALA A 158 -14.45 12.16 22.91
N VAL A 159 -13.82 13.27 23.34
CA VAL A 159 -14.26 14.07 24.50
C VAL A 159 -14.96 15.33 24.02
N GLY A 160 -16.28 15.25 23.86
CA GLY A 160 -17.15 16.34 23.40
C GLY A 160 -18.60 15.84 23.32
N ASP A 161 -19.57 16.74 23.53
CA ASP A 161 -20.98 16.36 23.60
C ASP A 161 -21.47 15.81 22.26
N SER A 162 -22.06 14.61 22.32
CA SER A 162 -22.70 13.89 21.20
C SER A 162 -23.96 14.59 20.72
#